data_AF-A0A1J5RSN2-F1
#
_entry.id   AF-A0A1J5RSN2-F1
#
_cell.length_a   1.000
_cell.length_b   1.000
_cell.length_c   1.000
_cell.angle_alpha   90.00
_cell.angle_beta   90.00
_cell.angle_gamma   90.00
#
_symmetry.space_group_name_H-M   'P 1'
#
loop_
_entity.id
_entity.type
_entity.pdbx_description
1 polymer ?
#
loop_
_entity_poly.entity_id
_entity_poly.type
_entity_poly.pdbx_seq_one_letter_code
_entity_poly.pdbx_strand_id
1 'polypeptide(L)'
;MYGPGTIPRVWFNTQARMGQVSVGETNMNSSSSLCPCGSNKDFSNCCARYIEGNEPAPTAEALMRSRYTAYTLPREDYLLATWHSSTRPSALGLAEEAPAQWIGLQVKRHEQTDAEHARVEFVARYKMNGRAYRLHEVSRFVLENGKWFYVDGEVE
;
A
#
# COMPACT_ATOMS: atom_id res chain seq x y z
N MET A 1 10.67 -3.36 29.03
CA MET A 1 9.86 -2.16 28.73
C MET A 1 9.89 -1.98 27.23
N TYR A 2 8.87 -2.46 26.52
CA TYR A 2 8.78 -2.40 25.06
C TYR A 2 8.01 -1.13 24.68
N GLY A 3 8.67 -0.21 23.98
CA GLY A 3 8.09 1.04 23.48
C GLY A 3 7.18 0.81 22.26
N PRO A 4 6.42 1.84 21.84
CA PRO A 4 5.41 1.72 20.79
C PRO A 4 6.01 1.36 19.43
N GLY A 5 5.35 0.41 18.76
CA GLY A 5 5.46 -0.02 17.36
C GLY A 5 6.61 0.57 16.55
N THR A 6 7.74 -0.14 16.52
CA THR A 6 8.78 0.13 15.54
C THR A 6 8.29 -0.41 14.19
N ILE A 7 7.88 0.50 13.30
CA ILE A 7 7.68 0.20 11.88
C ILE A 7 8.94 -0.52 11.38
N PRO A 8 8.83 -1.72 10.79
CA PRO A 8 10.00 -2.51 10.45
C PRO A 8 10.87 -1.74 9.46
N ARG A 9 12.18 -1.68 9.74
CA ARG A 9 13.17 -0.88 9.02
C ARG A 9 13.35 -1.23 7.53
N VAL A 10 12.59 -2.18 7.00
CA VAL A 10 12.39 -2.40 5.55
C VAL A 10 11.66 -1.22 4.88
N TRP A 11 11.07 -0.34 5.69
CA TRP A 11 10.47 0.93 5.27
C TRP A 11 11.40 2.15 5.42
N PHE A 12 12.60 2.03 6.02
CA PHE A 12 13.50 3.18 6.28
C PHE A 12 14.99 2.75 6.37
N ASN A 13 15.76 2.76 5.27
CA ASN A 13 17.24 2.95 5.20
C ASN A 13 17.76 2.80 3.74
N THR A 14 18.76 3.48 3.17
CA THR A 14 19.86 4.34 3.67
C THR A 14 20.40 5.21 2.50
N GLN A 15 20.94 6.38 2.86
CA GLN A 15 21.57 7.49 2.13
C GLN A 15 22.33 7.27 0.79
N ALA A 16 22.11 8.25 -0.10
CA ALA A 16 23.05 9.03 -0.93
C ALA A 16 23.75 8.43 -2.18
N ARG A 17 23.32 8.84 -3.38
CA ARG A 17 23.93 9.96 -4.17
C ARG A 17 23.30 10.06 -5.59
N MET A 18 22.76 11.25 -5.86
CA MET A 18 22.68 12.04 -7.11
C MET A 18 22.64 11.31 -8.47
N GLY A 19 21.60 11.60 -9.25
CA GLY A 19 21.59 11.46 -10.71
C GLY A 19 20.25 11.84 -11.34
N GLN A 20 20.11 13.10 -11.79
CA GLN A 20 18.96 13.63 -12.53
C GLN A 20 18.89 13.06 -13.97
N VAL A 21 17.73 12.62 -14.46
CA VAL A 21 17.37 12.70 -15.90
C VAL A 21 15.84 12.80 -16.12
N SER A 22 15.46 13.97 -16.66
CA SER A 22 14.50 14.27 -17.74
C SER A 22 13.20 13.50 -17.93
N VAL A 23 12.11 14.26 -17.80
CA VAL A 23 10.73 14.06 -18.27
C VAL A 23 10.65 13.71 -19.75
N GLY A 24 9.84 12.70 -20.06
CA GLY A 24 9.41 12.34 -21.41
C GLY A 24 7.91 11.98 -21.42
N GLU A 25 7.09 12.91 -21.90
CA GLU A 25 5.67 12.73 -22.23
C GLU A 25 5.49 11.63 -23.28
N THR A 26 4.59 10.66 -23.04
CA THR A 26 3.90 9.94 -24.13
C THR A 26 2.50 9.47 -23.73
N ASN A 27 1.51 10.06 -24.42
CA ASN A 27 0.30 9.49 -25.01
C ASN A 27 -0.73 8.70 -24.16
N MET A 28 -1.95 9.24 -24.15
CA MET A 28 -3.21 8.59 -23.79
C MET A 28 -3.47 7.37 -24.67
N ASN A 29 -3.35 6.18 -24.09
CA ASN A 29 -3.92 4.95 -24.63
C ASN A 29 -4.63 4.23 -23.49
N SER A 30 -5.96 4.14 -23.55
CA SER A 30 -6.78 3.41 -22.57
C SER A 30 -6.59 1.91 -22.73
N SER A 31 -5.41 1.41 -22.38
CA SER A 31 -5.14 -0.01 -22.20
C SER A 31 -5.54 -0.39 -20.78
N SER A 32 -6.63 -1.14 -20.63
CA SER A 32 -7.04 -1.75 -19.37
C SER A 32 -5.94 -2.68 -18.85
N SER A 33 -4.98 -2.12 -18.12
CA SER A 33 -3.96 -2.91 -17.43
C SER A 33 -4.60 -3.59 -16.22
N LEU A 34 -4.24 -4.86 -16.01
CA LEU A 34 -4.65 -5.59 -14.80
C LEU A 34 -4.20 -4.84 -13.55
N CYS A 35 -5.04 -4.88 -12.52
CA CYS A 35 -4.76 -4.23 -11.26
C CYS A 35 -3.55 -4.89 -10.56
N PRO A 36 -2.56 -4.11 -10.09
CA PRO A 36 -1.38 -4.63 -9.40
C PRO A 36 -1.69 -5.45 -8.15
N CYS A 37 -2.84 -5.25 -7.50
CA CYS A 37 -3.20 -5.94 -6.26
C CYS A 37 -3.46 -7.45 -6.38
N GLY A 38 -3.28 -8.04 -7.58
CA GLY A 38 -3.42 -9.47 -7.81
C GLY A 38 -4.87 -9.97 -7.81
N SER A 39 -5.84 -9.08 -8.02
CA SER A 39 -7.27 -9.44 -8.14
C SER A 39 -7.66 -9.99 -9.51
N ASN A 40 -6.76 -9.90 -10.50
CA ASN A 40 -7.01 -10.24 -11.91
C ASN A 40 -8.17 -9.45 -12.56
N LYS A 41 -8.55 -8.31 -11.98
CA LYS A 41 -9.50 -7.35 -12.55
C LYS A 41 -8.75 -6.22 -13.23
N ASP A 42 -9.39 -5.52 -14.16
CA ASP A 42 -8.87 -4.27 -14.70
C ASP A 42 -8.68 -3.24 -13.59
N PHE A 43 -7.62 -2.44 -13.68
CA PHE A 43 -7.31 -1.39 -12.70
C PHE A 43 -8.50 -0.45 -12.47
N SER A 44 -9.14 0.02 -13.54
CA SER A 44 -10.32 0.90 -13.53
C SER A 44 -11.51 0.31 -12.76
N ASN A 45 -11.70 -1.01 -12.85
CA ASN A 45 -12.79 -1.74 -12.19
C ASN A 45 -12.38 -2.32 -10.82
N CYS A 46 -11.18 -2.00 -10.34
CA CYS A 46 -10.62 -2.51 -9.11
C CYS A 46 -10.15 -1.36 -8.21
N CYS A 47 -8.84 -1.16 -8.07
CA CYS A 47 -8.30 -0.19 -7.10
C CYS A 47 -8.45 1.26 -7.53
N ALA A 48 -8.61 1.56 -8.83
CA ALA A 48 -8.80 2.93 -9.32
C ALA A 48 -10.04 3.59 -8.71
N ARG A 49 -11.12 2.82 -8.48
CA ARG A 49 -12.35 3.31 -7.84
C ARG A 49 -12.10 3.96 -6.48
N TYR A 50 -11.12 3.43 -5.74
CA TYR A 50 -10.77 3.93 -4.41
C TYR A 50 -9.66 4.98 -4.48
N ILE A 51 -8.64 4.74 -5.29
CA ILE A 51 -7.44 5.59 -5.39
C ILE A 51 -7.70 6.90 -6.16
N GLU A 52 -8.53 6.84 -7.19
CA GLU A 52 -8.83 7.95 -8.09
C GLU A 52 -10.30 8.38 -7.96
N GLY A 53 -11.21 7.41 -7.85
CA GLY A 53 -12.65 7.65 -7.73
C GLY A 53 -13.11 8.14 -6.36
N ASN A 54 -12.21 8.14 -5.36
CA ASN A 54 -12.51 8.52 -3.96
C ASN A 54 -13.65 7.71 -3.32
N GLU A 55 -14.00 6.54 -3.86
CA GLU A 55 -14.94 5.63 -3.22
C GLU A 55 -14.30 5.00 -1.97
N PRO A 56 -15.03 4.83 -0.86
CA PRO A 56 -14.52 4.08 0.28
C PRO A 56 -14.37 2.61 -0.09
N ALA A 57 -13.26 2.00 0.32
CA ALA A 57 -13.07 0.57 0.16
C ALA A 57 -14.14 -0.19 0.98
N PRO A 58 -14.86 -1.17 0.39
CA PRO A 58 -15.98 -1.83 1.06
C PRO A 58 -15.57 -2.79 2.17
N THR A 59 -14.32 -3.24 2.19
CA THR A 59 -13.77 -4.17 3.18
C THR A 59 -12.33 -3.80 3.53
N ALA A 60 -11.84 -4.27 4.68
CA ALA A 60 -10.44 -4.12 5.06
C ALA A 60 -9.49 -4.78 4.04
N GLU A 61 -9.85 -5.94 3.48
CA GLU A 61 -9.07 -6.55 2.39
C GLU A 61 -9.03 -5.67 1.14
N ALA A 62 -10.16 -5.07 0.75
CA ALA A 62 -10.19 -4.16 -0.40
C ALA A 62 -9.29 -2.95 -0.15
N LEU A 63 -9.27 -2.41 1.07
CA LEU A 63 -8.38 -1.33 1.45
C LEU A 63 -6.90 -1.76 1.46
N MET A 64 -6.59 -2.94 1.98
CA MET A 64 -5.22 -3.47 1.97
C MET A 64 -4.70 -3.58 0.53
N ARG A 65 -5.53 -4.14 -0.36
CA ARG A 65 -5.22 -4.29 -1.80
C ARG A 65 -5.03 -2.95 -2.50
N SER A 66 -5.88 -1.96 -2.23
CA SER A 66 -5.74 -0.63 -2.82
C SER A 66 -4.52 0.12 -2.28
N ARG A 67 -4.19 -0.02 -0.98
CA ARG A 67 -2.96 0.51 -0.41
C ARG A 67 -1.72 -0.09 -1.07
N TYR A 68 -1.68 -1.41 -1.29
CA TYR A 68 -0.62 -2.03 -2.07
C TYR A 68 -0.50 -1.42 -3.48
N THR A 69 -1.62 -1.28 -4.20
CA THR A 69 -1.61 -0.65 -5.54
C THR A 69 -1.12 0.80 -5.48
N ALA A 70 -1.47 1.55 -4.43
CA ALA A 70 -1.00 2.92 -4.25
C ALA A 70 0.52 3.00 -4.07
N TYR A 71 1.16 2.02 -3.42
CA TYR A 71 2.63 1.92 -3.39
C TYR A 71 3.24 1.62 -4.77
N THR A 72 2.51 0.93 -5.66
CA THR A 72 2.96 0.69 -7.04
C THR A 72 2.80 1.91 -7.97
N LEU A 73 1.94 2.86 -7.58
CA LEU A 73 1.59 4.08 -8.34
C LEU A 73 2.08 5.38 -7.66
N PRO A 74 3.08 5.28 -6.78
CA PRO A 74 3.44 6.29 -5.77
C PRO A 74 2.34 7.26 -5.26
N ARG A 75 1.14 6.77 -4.94
CA ARG A 75 0.00 7.58 -4.46
C ARG A 75 0.06 7.82 -2.94
N GLU A 76 1.02 8.62 -2.51
CA GLU A 76 1.24 8.99 -1.11
C GLU A 76 0.00 9.67 -0.47
N ASP A 77 -0.68 10.51 -1.24
CA ASP A 77 -1.93 11.17 -0.86
C ASP A 77 -2.99 10.16 -0.40
N TYR A 78 -3.19 9.10 -1.18
CA TYR A 78 -4.14 8.03 -0.86
C TYR A 78 -3.71 7.23 0.37
N LEU A 79 -2.41 6.93 0.48
CA LEU A 79 -1.86 6.18 1.61
C LEU A 79 -2.03 6.95 2.92
N LEU A 80 -1.81 8.27 2.93
CA LEU A 80 -2.03 9.10 4.12
C LEU A 80 -3.52 9.31 4.41
N ALA A 81 -4.37 9.42 3.39
CA ALA A 81 -5.82 9.58 3.56
C ALA A 81 -6.49 8.33 4.15
N THR A 82 -5.92 7.15 3.90
CA THR A 82 -6.45 5.85 4.38
C THR A 82 -5.68 5.28 5.57
N TRP A 83 -4.80 6.06 6.19
CA TRP A 83 -4.12 5.74 7.43
C TRP A 83 -4.85 6.38 8.60
N HIS A 84 -5.12 5.60 9.64
CA HIS A 84 -5.76 6.09 10.85
C HIS A 84 -4.93 7.20 11.51
N SER A 85 -5.60 8.26 11.94
CA SER A 85 -4.94 9.48 12.43
C SER A 85 -4.02 9.26 13.63
N SER A 86 -4.30 8.25 14.47
CA SER A 86 -3.51 7.97 15.69
C SER A 86 -2.11 7.40 15.41
N THR A 87 -1.89 6.80 14.24
CA THR A 87 -0.65 6.11 13.87
C THR A 87 -0.06 6.61 12.55
N ARG A 88 -0.76 7.53 11.87
CA ARG A 88 -0.36 8.07 10.58
C ARG A 88 0.90 8.96 10.69
N PRO A 89 1.96 8.69 9.92
CA PRO A 89 3.11 9.58 9.83
C PRO A 89 2.75 10.88 9.08
N SER A 90 3.54 11.94 9.28
CA SER A 90 3.32 13.22 8.58
C SER A 90 3.61 13.16 7.08
N ALA A 91 4.51 12.25 6.67
CA ALA A 91 4.87 11.97 5.28
C ALA A 91 5.43 10.54 5.19
N LEU A 92 5.35 9.95 3.99
CA LEU A 92 5.98 8.67 3.66
C LEU A 92 7.28 8.86 2.86
N GLY A 93 7.41 9.96 2.12
CA GLY A 93 8.64 10.25 1.38
C GLY A 93 8.86 9.37 0.16
N LEU A 94 7.79 8.88 -0.47
CA LEU A 94 7.88 7.91 -1.57
C LEU A 94 8.61 8.45 -2.81
N ALA A 95 8.64 9.77 -2.99
CA ALA A 95 9.33 10.45 -4.09
C ALA A 95 10.85 10.49 -3.94
N GLU A 96 11.36 10.37 -2.71
CA GLU A 96 12.80 10.50 -2.39
C GLU A 96 13.51 9.13 -2.37
N GLU A 97 12.76 8.04 -2.51
CA GLU A 97 13.26 6.66 -2.41
C GLU A 97 13.52 6.05 -3.79
N ALA A 98 14.56 5.20 -3.89
CA ALA A 98 14.73 4.36 -5.07
C ALA A 98 13.51 3.44 -5.19
N PRO A 99 12.79 3.42 -6.33
CA PRO A 99 11.49 2.78 -6.38
C PRO A 99 11.63 1.27 -6.17
N ALA A 100 11.09 0.78 -5.06
CA ALA A 100 10.86 -0.64 -4.90
C ALA A 100 9.96 -1.10 -6.04
N GLN A 101 10.44 -2.03 -6.87
CA GLN A 101 9.60 -2.61 -7.91
C GLN A 101 8.71 -3.66 -7.26
N TRP A 102 7.48 -3.29 -6.95
CA TRP A 102 6.46 -4.23 -6.48
C TRP A 102 6.11 -5.23 -7.58
N ILE A 103 6.24 -6.52 -7.29
CA ILE A 103 6.09 -7.60 -8.28
C ILE A 103 4.92 -8.53 -7.98
N GLY A 104 4.28 -8.42 -6.81
CA GLY A 104 3.06 -9.16 -6.54
C GLY A 104 2.59 -9.09 -5.09
N LEU A 105 1.29 -9.25 -4.94
CA LEU A 105 0.60 -9.34 -3.66
C LEU A 105 -0.10 -10.69 -3.55
N GLN A 106 -0.01 -11.33 -2.38
CA GLN A 106 -0.83 -12.47 -2.02
C GLN A 106 -1.47 -12.23 -0.65
N VAL A 107 -2.79 -12.00 -0.63
CA VAL A 107 -3.56 -12.04 0.61
C VAL A 107 -3.68 -13.49 1.08
N LYS A 108 -3.32 -13.74 2.33
CA LYS A 108 -3.36 -15.05 2.99
C LYS A 108 -4.65 -15.23 3.78
N ARG A 109 -5.04 -14.21 4.52
CA ARG A 109 -6.21 -14.23 5.39
C ARG A 109 -6.82 -12.85 5.49
N HIS A 110 -8.15 -12.81 5.54
CA HIS A 110 -8.92 -11.64 5.92
C HIS A 110 -9.93 -12.07 6.98
N GLU A 111 -9.90 -11.42 8.12
CA GLU A 111 -10.74 -11.74 9.27
C GLU A 111 -11.32 -10.45 9.83
N GLN A 112 -12.64 -10.34 9.81
CA GLN A 112 -13.33 -9.29 10.55
C GLN A 112 -13.45 -9.73 12.01
N THR A 113 -12.79 -9.01 12.92
CA THR A 113 -12.73 -9.38 14.35
C THR A 113 -13.97 -8.93 15.10
N ASP A 114 -14.60 -7.83 14.66
CA ASP A 114 -15.90 -7.35 15.11
C ASP A 114 -16.53 -6.41 14.06
N ALA A 115 -17.62 -5.72 14.40
CA ALA A 115 -18.32 -4.83 13.46
C ALA A 115 -17.43 -3.72 12.89
N GLU A 116 -16.43 -3.28 13.65
CA GLU A 116 -15.61 -2.11 13.34
C GLU A 116 -14.13 -2.45 13.13
N HIS A 117 -13.68 -3.67 13.40
CA HIS A 117 -12.27 -4.05 13.28
C HIS A 117 -12.05 -5.28 12.41
N ALA A 118 -10.92 -5.28 11.70
CA ALA A 118 -10.50 -6.41 10.87
C ALA A 118 -8.98 -6.54 10.81
N ARG A 119 -8.52 -7.74 10.45
CA ARG A 119 -7.12 -8.08 10.19
C ARG A 119 -6.95 -8.63 8.79
N VAL A 120 -5.85 -8.27 8.15
CA VAL A 120 -5.47 -8.81 6.84
C VAL A 120 -4.03 -9.27 6.88
N GLU A 121 -3.82 -10.57 6.68
CA GLU A 121 -2.52 -11.18 6.53
C GLU A 121 -2.17 -11.28 5.04
N PHE A 122 -0.98 -10.85 4.65
CA PHE A 122 -0.54 -10.90 3.27
C PHE A 122 0.97 -11.06 3.12
N VAL A 123 1.38 -11.46 1.92
CA VAL A 123 2.76 -11.44 1.46
C VAL A 123 2.87 -10.51 0.27
N ALA A 124 3.64 -9.44 0.42
CA ALA A 124 4.04 -8.57 -0.67
C ALA A 124 5.45 -8.95 -1.16
N ARG A 125 5.65 -8.95 -2.47
CA ARG A 125 6.93 -9.23 -3.11
C ARG A 125 7.40 -7.98 -3.83
N TYR A 126 8.64 -7.61 -3.64
CA TYR A 126 9.25 -6.45 -4.32
C TYR A 126 10.70 -6.73 -4.69
N LYS A 127 11.24 -5.98 -5.65
CA LYS A 127 12.67 -5.97 -5.97
C LYS A 127 13.27 -4.63 -5.58
N MET A 128 14.46 -4.68 -5.00
CA MET A 128 15.27 -3.51 -4.69
C MET A 128 16.73 -3.83 -5.01
N ASN A 129 17.41 -2.96 -5.76
CA ASN A 129 18.80 -3.16 -6.18
C ASN A 129 19.04 -4.53 -6.84
N GLY A 130 18.10 -4.96 -7.70
CA GLY A 130 18.16 -6.24 -8.42
C GLY A 130 17.86 -7.49 -7.57
N ARG A 131 17.64 -7.35 -6.26
CA ARG A 131 17.32 -8.47 -5.35
C ARG A 131 15.84 -8.51 -5.03
N ALA A 132 15.27 -9.72 -5.02
CA ALA A 132 13.88 -9.94 -4.66
C ALA A 132 13.74 -10.15 -3.15
N TYR A 133 12.74 -9.50 -2.57
CA TYR A 133 12.40 -9.56 -1.15
C TYR A 133 10.93 -9.96 -0.98
N ARG A 134 10.63 -10.49 0.21
CA ARG A 134 9.29 -10.79 0.67
C ARG A 134 9.04 -10.02 1.96
N LEU A 135 7.89 -9.39 2.04
CA LEU A 135 7.32 -8.83 3.25
C LEU A 135 6.10 -9.68 3.59
N HIS A 136 6.09 -10.32 4.76
CA HIS A 136 4.91 -10.97 5.32
C HIS A 136 4.42 -10.10 6.46
N GLU A 137 3.17 -9.65 6.39
CA GLU A 137 2.59 -8.74 7.38
C GLU A 137 1.18 -9.18 7.75
N VAL A 138 0.83 -8.96 9.02
CA VAL A 138 -0.55 -8.98 9.54
C VAL A 138 -0.93 -7.55 9.91
N SER A 139 -1.74 -6.90 9.07
CA SER A 139 -2.21 -5.53 9.30
C SER A 139 -3.54 -5.49 10.04
N ARG A 140 -3.73 -4.44 10.86
CA ARG A 140 -4.97 -4.12 11.58
C ARG A 140 -5.68 -2.94 10.93
N PHE A 141 -7.00 -3.04 10.86
CA PHE A 141 -7.87 -2.03 10.27
C PHE A 141 -9.04 -1.71 11.19
N VAL A 142 -9.49 -0.46 11.14
CA VAL A 142 -10.67 0.05 11.85
C VAL A 142 -11.65 0.69 10.85
N LEU A 143 -12.94 0.50 11.06
CA LEU A 143 -14.04 1.11 10.32
C LEU A 143 -14.58 2.28 11.14
N GLU A 144 -14.42 3.50 10.64
CA GLU A 144 -14.97 4.69 11.29
C GLU A 144 -15.79 5.48 10.27
N ASN A 145 -17.00 5.89 10.65
CA ASN A 145 -17.88 6.67 9.77
C ASN A 145 -18.08 6.04 8.38
N GLY A 146 -18.16 4.70 8.32
CA GLY A 146 -18.32 3.94 7.08
C GLY A 146 -17.06 3.85 6.21
N LYS A 147 -15.88 4.19 6.73
CA LYS A 147 -14.60 4.12 6.02
C LYS A 147 -13.59 3.28 6.78
N TRP A 148 -12.96 2.33 6.09
CA TRP A 148 -11.84 1.58 6.64
C TRP A 148 -10.57 2.43 6.66
N PHE A 149 -9.77 2.27 7.72
CA PHE A 149 -8.46 2.88 7.89
C PHE A 149 -7.45 1.82 8.31
N TYR A 150 -6.24 1.90 7.77
CA TYR A 150 -5.09 1.14 8.25
C TYR A 150 -4.61 1.73 9.58
N VAL A 151 -4.47 0.90 10.60
CA VAL A 151 -3.96 1.32 11.91
C VAL A 151 -2.46 1.08 11.96
N ASP A 152 -2.04 -0.17 11.91
CA ASP A 152 -0.64 -0.59 11.84
C ASP A 152 -0.56 -2.07 11.40
N GLY A 153 0.62 -2.66 11.46
CA GLY A 153 0.82 -4.08 11.19
C GLY A 153 2.08 -4.65 11.82
N GLU A 154 2.06 -5.96 12.00
CA GLU A 154 3.17 -6.75 12.52
C GLU A 154 3.84 -7.48 11.36
N VAL A 155 5.16 -7.37 11.25
CA VAL A 155 5.94 -7.99 10.18
C VAL A 155 6.71 -9.19 10.70
N GLU A 156 6.66 -10.27 9.94
CA GLU A 156 7.30 -11.56 10.22
C GLU A 156 8.47 -11.85 9.26
#